data_AF-A0A150VAP8-F1
#
_entry.id   AF-A0A150VAP8-F1
#
_cell.length_a   1.000
_cell.length_b   1.000
_cell.length_c   1.000
_cell.angle_alpha   90.00
_cell.angle_beta   90.00
_cell.angle_gamma   90.00
#
_symmetry.space_group_name_H-M   'P 1'
#
loop_
_entity.id
_entity.type
_entity.pdbx_description
1 polymer ?
#
loop_
_entity_poly.entity_id
_entity_poly.type
_entity_poly.pdbx_seq_one_letter_code
_entity_poly.pdbx_strand_id
1 'polypeptide(L)'
;MAIQSAIDSSLPPLQPKFDPRNLLSSEPGSIQAIIDRFGLQEHVEGGYFVETDRDKLRIPNPFPDSPLGTRSAMTTIHYLLTAKSPLGAFHRNRGRTVHTLHKGRGRYVIIHADDVASPACPGGYGGPRDMPEHKRWIGKAKVETFVVGQNVEKGERLQWIVDGGKYKCSGPRI
;
A
#
# COMPACT_ATOMS: atom_id res chain seq x y z
N MET A 1 -4.62 -8.59 -18.00
CA MET A 1 -3.50 -8.26 -17.09
C MET A 1 -2.34 -7.75 -17.93
N ALA A 2 -1.68 -6.67 -17.51
CA ALA A 2 -0.58 -6.10 -18.28
C ALA A 2 0.66 -7.02 -18.25
N ILE A 3 1.21 -7.31 -19.42
CA ILE A 3 2.30 -8.29 -19.62
C ILE A 3 3.69 -7.63 -19.48
N GLN A 4 3.73 -6.31 -19.31
CA GLN A 4 4.93 -5.47 -19.23
C GLN A 4 4.81 -4.48 -18.07
N SER A 5 5.94 -3.95 -17.59
CA SER A 5 5.94 -2.83 -16.63
C SER A 5 5.12 -1.68 -17.21
N ALA A 6 4.15 -1.20 -16.44
CA ALA A 6 3.33 -0.05 -16.80
C ALA A 6 3.86 1.16 -16.02
N ILE A 7 4.99 1.68 -16.48
CA ILE A 7 5.49 2.99 -16.05
C ILE A 7 5.03 3.98 -17.10
N ASP A 8 4.04 4.81 -16.76
CA ASP A 8 3.62 5.89 -17.63
C ASP A 8 4.75 6.92 -17.73
N SER A 9 5.43 6.95 -18.88
CA SER A 9 6.56 7.84 -19.17
C SER A 9 6.15 9.31 -19.26
N SER A 10 4.84 9.60 -19.40
CA SER A 10 4.32 10.98 -19.32
C SER A 10 4.26 11.48 -17.87
N LEU A 11 4.35 10.58 -16.88
CA LEU A 11 4.42 10.98 -15.48
C LEU A 11 5.84 11.43 -15.14
N PRO A 12 6.02 12.64 -14.57
CA PRO A 12 7.33 13.06 -14.11
C PRO A 12 7.91 12.04 -13.10
N PRO A 13 9.25 11.91 -13.01
CA PRO A 13 9.90 11.11 -11.97
C PRO A 13 9.35 11.48 -10.59
N LEU A 14 9.22 10.51 -9.67
CA LEU A 14 8.83 10.80 -8.30
C LEU A 14 9.81 11.80 -7.68
N GLN A 15 9.37 13.04 -7.47
CA GLN A 15 10.09 14.08 -6.76
C GLN A 15 9.34 14.41 -5.47
N PRO A 16 10.03 14.46 -4.31
CA PRO A 16 9.43 14.92 -3.09
C PRO A 16 8.96 16.38 -3.25
N LYS A 17 7.67 16.67 -3.02
CA LYS A 17 7.15 18.05 -2.90
C LYS A 17 7.41 18.69 -1.53
N PHE A 18 8.02 17.92 -0.63
CA PHE A 18 8.45 18.30 0.70
C PHE A 18 9.90 17.83 0.80
N ASP A 19 10.76 18.58 1.48
CA ASP A 19 12.11 18.09 1.73
C ASP A 19 12.02 16.97 2.78
N PRO A 20 12.36 15.71 2.46
CA PRO A 20 12.35 14.63 3.45
C PRO A 20 13.32 14.90 4.61
N ARG A 21 14.24 15.88 4.47
CA ARG A 21 15.15 16.35 5.52
C ARG A 21 14.60 17.56 6.30
N ASN A 22 13.52 18.17 5.83
CA ASN A 22 12.86 19.31 6.46
C ASN A 22 11.34 19.06 6.51
N LEU A 23 10.98 17.98 7.20
CA LEU A 23 9.59 17.66 7.49
C LEU A 23 9.02 18.74 8.41
N LEU A 24 7.75 19.11 8.18
CA LEU A 24 7.05 20.01 9.10
C LEU A 24 7.07 19.43 10.52
N SER A 25 7.37 20.26 11.51
CA SER A 25 7.34 19.84 12.92
C SER A 25 5.93 19.49 13.40
N SER A 26 4.90 20.11 12.80
CA SER A 26 3.49 19.92 13.12
C SER A 26 2.60 19.93 11.87
N GLU A 27 1.41 19.37 11.99
CA GLU A 27 0.40 19.40 10.92
C GLU A 27 -0.31 20.76 10.87
N PRO A 28 -0.74 21.23 9.68
CA PRO A 28 -1.64 22.37 9.58
C PRO A 28 -2.92 22.12 10.41
N GLY A 29 -3.48 23.18 11.02
CA GLY A 29 -4.63 23.03 11.93
C GLY A 29 -5.85 22.31 11.32
N SER A 30 -6.09 22.45 10.02
CA SER A 30 -7.15 21.71 9.31
C SER A 30 -6.87 20.21 9.19
N ILE A 31 -5.61 19.81 9.05
CA ILE A 31 -5.19 18.41 9.00
C ILE A 31 -5.19 17.83 10.42
N GLN A 32 -4.69 18.58 11.41
CA GLN A 32 -4.74 18.17 12.81
C GLN A 32 -6.18 17.92 13.27
N ALA A 33 -7.13 18.79 12.90
CA ALA A 33 -8.54 18.59 13.21
C ALA A 33 -9.12 17.29 12.60
N ILE A 34 -8.65 16.85 11.42
CA ILE A 34 -9.06 15.57 10.83
C ILE A 34 -8.47 14.39 11.62
N ILE A 35 -7.18 14.47 11.97
CA ILE A 35 -6.48 13.47 12.78
C ILE A 35 -7.22 13.29 14.11
N ASP A 36 -7.51 14.39 14.80
CA ASP A 36 -8.18 14.37 16.11
C ASP A 36 -9.62 13.85 15.98
N ARG A 37 -10.37 14.30 14.97
CA ARG A 37 -11.78 13.92 14.78
C ARG A 37 -11.95 12.42 14.50
N PHE A 38 -11.04 11.83 13.74
CA PHE A 38 -11.09 10.39 13.42
C PHE A 38 -10.26 9.54 14.38
N GLY A 39 -9.54 10.13 15.33
CA GLY A 39 -8.64 9.39 16.21
C GLY A 39 -7.53 8.67 15.44
N LEU A 40 -6.97 9.31 14.40
CA LEU A 40 -5.91 8.71 13.61
C LEU A 40 -4.61 8.65 14.41
N GLN A 41 -3.89 7.55 14.29
CA GLN A 41 -2.56 7.34 14.88
C GLN A 41 -1.51 7.16 13.79
N GLU A 42 -0.24 7.39 14.10
CA GLU A 42 0.85 7.16 13.14
C GLU A 42 0.90 5.68 12.73
N HIS A 43 1.00 5.42 11.42
CA HIS A 43 1.14 4.06 10.90
C HIS A 43 2.62 3.70 10.78
N VAL A 44 2.97 2.43 11.00
CA VAL A 44 4.37 1.95 11.00
C VAL A 44 5.04 2.10 9.62
N GLU A 45 4.25 2.16 8.56
CA GLU A 45 4.71 2.38 7.19
C GLU A 45 4.72 3.88 6.81
N GLY A 46 4.36 4.78 7.74
CA GLY A 46 4.18 6.21 7.51
C GLY A 46 2.73 6.60 7.21
N GLY A 47 2.43 7.89 7.27
CA GLY A 47 1.07 8.41 7.33
C GLY A 47 0.38 8.19 8.68
N TYR A 48 -0.94 8.39 8.68
CA TYR A 48 -1.83 8.17 9.81
C TYR A 48 -2.92 7.18 9.43
N PHE A 49 -3.41 6.40 10.40
CA PHE A 49 -4.48 5.44 10.18
C PHE A 49 -5.35 5.24 11.41
N VAL A 50 -6.52 4.64 11.21
CA VAL A 50 -7.33 4.04 12.28
C VAL A 50 -8.13 2.88 11.70
N GLU A 51 -8.27 1.78 12.43
CA GLU A 51 -9.21 0.71 12.07
C GLU A 51 -10.64 1.16 12.41
N THR A 52 -11.51 1.17 11.41
CA THR A 52 -12.89 1.64 11.54
C THR A 52 -13.88 0.51 11.70
N ASP A 53 -13.54 -0.68 11.20
CA ASP A 53 -14.35 -1.88 11.32
C ASP A 53 -13.50 -3.15 11.29
N ARG A 54 -13.96 -4.15 12.03
CA ARG A 54 -13.46 -5.52 12.00
C ARG A 54 -14.64 -6.46 12.06
N ASP A 55 -14.84 -7.20 10.97
CA ASP A 55 -15.95 -8.12 10.87
C ASP A 55 -15.89 -9.17 11.99
N LYS A 56 -17.05 -9.39 12.63
CA LYS A 56 -17.25 -10.41 13.66
C LYS A 56 -17.24 -11.82 13.04
N LEU A 57 -17.56 -11.95 11.76
CA LEU A 57 -17.48 -13.21 11.04
C LEU A 57 -16.02 -13.68 10.97
N ARG A 58 -15.78 -14.86 11.56
CA ARG A 58 -14.50 -15.55 11.52
C ARG A 58 -14.52 -16.57 10.39
N ILE A 59 -13.56 -16.47 9.47
CA ILE A 59 -13.35 -17.42 8.39
C ILE A 59 -12.08 -18.24 8.62
N PRO A 60 -11.98 -19.47 8.11
CA PRO A 60 -10.72 -20.21 8.06
C PRO A 60 -9.63 -19.33 7.45
N ASN A 61 -8.45 -19.34 8.05
CA ASN A 61 -7.34 -18.54 7.54
C ASN A 61 -6.81 -19.19 6.26
N PRO A 62 -6.90 -18.53 5.08
CA PRO A 62 -6.42 -19.11 3.83
C PRO A 62 -4.89 -19.12 3.75
N PHE A 63 -4.18 -18.59 4.76
CA PHE A 63 -2.72 -18.53 4.80
C PHE A 63 -2.16 -19.58 5.78
N PRO A 64 -1.54 -20.67 5.29
CA PRO A 64 -1.28 -21.88 6.07
C PRO A 64 -0.36 -21.70 7.27
N ASP A 65 0.57 -20.75 7.24
CA ASP A 65 1.51 -20.51 8.36
C ASP A 65 0.97 -19.56 9.44
N SER A 66 -0.29 -19.16 9.36
CA SER A 66 -0.83 -18.24 10.36
C SER A 66 -1.12 -18.99 11.67
N PRO A 67 -0.60 -18.52 12.82
CA PRO A 67 -0.80 -19.19 14.11
C PRO A 67 -2.27 -19.22 14.53
N LEU A 68 -3.09 -18.34 13.96
CA LEU A 68 -4.54 -18.32 14.14
C LEU A 68 -5.19 -19.01 12.95
N GLY A 69 -5.79 -20.19 13.20
CA GLY A 69 -6.52 -20.97 12.20
C GLY A 69 -7.75 -20.26 11.61
N THR A 70 -8.13 -19.10 12.17
CA THR A 70 -9.17 -18.23 11.63
C THR A 70 -8.72 -16.78 11.58
N ARG A 71 -9.39 -15.96 10.77
CA ARG A 71 -9.26 -14.50 10.71
C ARG A 71 -10.63 -13.84 10.53
N SER A 72 -10.75 -12.55 10.83
CA SER A 72 -11.95 -11.79 10.46
C SER A 72 -12.12 -11.78 8.94
N ALA A 73 -13.35 -11.85 8.46
CA ALA A 73 -13.66 -11.86 7.03
C ALA A 73 -13.15 -10.58 6.34
N MET A 74 -13.26 -9.43 7.01
CA MET A 74 -12.80 -8.12 6.55
C MET A 74 -12.33 -7.26 7.73
N THR A 75 -11.44 -6.30 7.42
CA THR A 75 -11.10 -5.15 8.25
C THR A 75 -11.10 -3.92 7.36
N THR A 76 -11.53 -2.78 7.87
CA THR A 76 -11.53 -1.50 7.16
C THR A 76 -10.75 -0.48 7.97
N ILE A 77 -9.99 0.38 7.27
CA ILE A 77 -9.23 1.46 7.90
C ILE A 77 -9.51 2.78 7.18
N HIS A 78 -9.33 3.89 7.90
CA HIS A 78 -8.93 5.14 7.26
C HIS A 78 -7.40 5.21 7.21
N TYR A 79 -6.89 5.78 6.12
CA TYR A 79 -5.46 6.02 5.93
C TYR A 79 -5.26 7.40 5.30
N LEU A 80 -4.33 8.18 5.87
CA LEU A 80 -4.09 9.57 5.53
C LEU A 80 -2.59 9.82 5.36
N LEU A 81 -2.20 10.31 4.19
CA LEU A 81 -0.89 10.90 3.95
C LEU A 81 -0.99 12.42 4.04
N THR A 82 0.02 13.05 4.63
CA THR A 82 0.08 14.50 4.86
C THR A 82 1.39 15.07 4.34
N ALA A 83 1.61 16.39 4.41
CA ALA A 83 2.90 16.96 4.07
C ALA A 83 4.00 16.60 5.09
N LYS A 84 3.66 16.39 6.36
CA LYS A 84 4.59 15.95 7.42
C LYS A 84 4.88 14.45 7.36
N SER A 85 3.87 13.62 7.07
CA SER A 85 4.00 12.17 6.90
C SER A 85 3.49 11.72 5.52
N PRO A 86 4.26 12.01 4.46
CA PRO A 86 3.81 11.89 3.06
C PRO A 86 4.06 10.53 2.43
N LEU A 87 4.91 9.69 3.03
CA LEU A 87 5.31 8.41 2.44
C LEU A 87 4.65 7.28 3.20
N GLY A 88 3.90 6.45 2.47
CA GLY A 88 3.60 5.07 2.87
C GLY A 88 4.65 4.16 2.26
N ALA A 89 5.62 3.73 3.06
CA ALA A 89 6.76 2.91 2.67
C ALA A 89 6.33 1.58 2.03
N PHE A 90 7.25 0.98 1.27
CA PHE A 90 7.01 -0.32 0.65
C PHE A 90 6.72 -1.38 1.70
N HIS A 91 5.56 -2.00 1.56
CA HIS A 91 5.13 -3.13 2.36
C HIS A 91 4.30 -4.08 1.50
N ARG A 92 3.90 -5.20 2.08
CA ARG A 92 3.12 -6.23 1.38
C ARG A 92 2.14 -6.89 2.34
N ASN A 93 1.04 -7.39 1.79
CA ASN A 93 0.06 -8.18 2.55
C ASN A 93 -0.09 -9.57 1.91
N ARG A 94 -0.49 -10.58 2.71
CA ARG A 94 -0.88 -11.90 2.20
C ARG A 94 -2.27 -11.87 1.57
N GLY A 95 -3.17 -11.07 2.16
CA GLY A 95 -4.51 -10.84 1.61
C GLY A 95 -4.53 -9.67 0.63
N ARG A 96 -5.47 -9.74 -0.32
CA ARG A 96 -5.78 -8.60 -1.19
C ARG A 96 -6.27 -7.41 -0.36
N THR A 97 -5.92 -6.21 -0.80
CA THR A 97 -6.41 -4.95 -0.21
C THR A 97 -7.17 -4.15 -1.28
N VAL A 98 -8.38 -3.73 -0.93
CA VAL A 98 -9.17 -2.78 -1.74
C VAL A 98 -8.94 -1.39 -1.19
N HIS A 99 -8.63 -0.43 -2.05
CA HIS A 99 -8.40 0.95 -1.67
C HIS A 99 -9.41 1.83 -2.39
N THR A 100 -10.00 2.78 -1.66
CA THR A 100 -10.96 3.74 -2.18
C THR A 100 -10.52 5.14 -1.76
N LEU A 101 -10.39 6.05 -2.73
CA LEU A 101 -10.04 7.44 -2.50
C LEU A 101 -11.25 8.19 -1.93
N HIS A 102 -11.10 8.78 -0.75
CA HIS A 102 -12.12 9.67 -0.18
C HIS A 102 -11.83 11.14 -0.53
N LYS A 103 -10.57 11.58 -0.37
CA LYS A 103 -10.17 12.97 -0.60
C LYS A 103 -8.69 13.05 -0.95
N GLY A 104 -8.31 14.12 -1.64
CA GLY A 104 -6.93 14.42 -1.96
C GLY A 104 -6.47 13.66 -3.20
N ARG A 105 -5.17 13.46 -3.29
CA ARG A 105 -4.52 12.92 -4.48
C ARG A 105 -3.16 12.36 -4.13
N GLY A 106 -2.75 11.29 -4.79
CA GLY A 106 -1.48 10.62 -4.53
C GLY A 106 -0.99 9.82 -5.73
N ARG A 107 0.23 9.30 -5.63
CA ARG A 107 0.78 8.34 -6.57
C ARG A 107 0.99 7.02 -5.87
N TYR A 108 0.60 5.95 -6.54
CA TYR A 108 0.78 4.59 -6.07
C TYR A 108 1.86 3.91 -6.90
N VAL A 109 2.65 3.05 -6.26
CA VAL A 109 3.63 2.20 -6.93
C VAL A 109 3.43 0.77 -6.45
N ILE A 110 3.34 -0.16 -7.41
CA ILE A 110 3.21 -1.59 -7.16
C ILE A 110 4.40 -2.30 -7.81
N ILE A 111 5.04 -3.18 -7.05
CA ILE A 111 6.01 -4.14 -7.57
C ILE A 111 5.32 -5.50 -7.58
N HIS A 112 5.11 -6.05 -8.77
CA HIS A 112 4.48 -7.36 -9.01
C HIS A 112 5.49 -8.49 -8.72
N ALA A 113 5.92 -8.58 -7.46
CA ALA A 113 6.90 -9.56 -7.00
C ALA A 113 6.34 -10.99 -6.97
N ASP A 114 5.02 -11.12 -6.85
CA ASP A 114 4.28 -12.37 -6.97
C ASP A 114 4.52 -13.08 -8.31
N ASP A 115 4.61 -12.33 -9.41
CA ASP A 115 4.90 -12.86 -10.76
C ASP A 115 6.27 -13.56 -10.86
N VAL A 116 7.20 -13.21 -9.97
CA VAL A 116 8.58 -13.73 -9.98
C VAL A 116 8.92 -14.47 -8.70
N ALA A 117 7.91 -14.88 -7.92
CA ALA A 117 8.11 -15.69 -6.73
C ALA A 117 8.67 -17.07 -7.11
N SER A 118 9.67 -17.53 -6.35
CA SER A 118 10.21 -18.88 -6.48
C SER A 118 9.14 -19.93 -6.17
N PRO A 119 9.12 -21.08 -6.86
CA PRO A 119 8.25 -22.21 -6.50
C PRO A 119 8.43 -22.66 -5.05
N ALA A 120 9.62 -22.48 -4.49
CA ALA A 120 9.91 -22.79 -3.09
C ALA A 120 9.38 -21.75 -2.09
N CYS A 121 8.89 -20.60 -2.57
CA CYS A 121 8.36 -19.50 -1.77
C CYS A 121 7.16 -18.83 -2.49
N PRO A 122 6.01 -19.52 -2.65
CA PRO A 122 4.86 -18.96 -3.37
C PRO A 122 4.38 -17.63 -2.77
N GLY A 123 4.12 -16.64 -3.63
CA GLY A 123 3.72 -15.28 -3.24
C GLY A 123 4.74 -14.52 -2.37
N GLY A 124 5.98 -15.03 -2.27
CA GLY A 124 7.04 -14.47 -1.41
C GLY A 124 6.85 -14.74 0.08
N TYR A 125 5.79 -15.44 0.49
CA TYR A 125 5.46 -15.67 1.91
C TYR A 125 5.62 -17.11 2.36
N GLY A 126 5.57 -18.06 1.43
CA GLY A 126 5.79 -19.47 1.71
C GLY A 126 7.29 -19.80 1.86
N GLY A 127 7.57 -21.08 2.05
CA GLY A 127 8.93 -21.59 2.14
C GLY A 127 9.55 -21.45 3.53
N PRO A 128 10.78 -21.96 3.71
CA PRO A 128 11.49 -21.90 4.98
C PRO A 128 11.59 -20.47 5.52
N ARG A 129 11.38 -20.28 6.84
CA ARG A 129 11.42 -18.95 7.48
C ARG A 129 12.77 -18.26 7.28
N ASP A 130 13.83 -19.04 7.21
CA ASP A 130 15.23 -18.65 7.04
C ASP A 130 15.67 -18.56 5.57
N MET A 131 14.75 -18.71 4.60
CA MET A 131 15.10 -18.53 3.19
C MET A 131 15.60 -17.11 2.93
N PRO A 132 16.83 -16.93 2.40
CA PRO A 132 17.38 -15.62 2.04
C PRO A 132 16.53 -14.91 0.99
N GLU A 133 16.42 -13.58 1.10
CA GLU A 133 15.59 -12.75 0.20
C GLU A 133 15.90 -13.00 -1.29
N HIS A 134 17.18 -13.09 -1.66
CA HIS A 134 17.59 -13.33 -3.05
C HIS A 134 17.16 -14.70 -3.62
N LYS A 135 16.76 -15.66 -2.77
CA LYS A 135 16.23 -16.98 -3.18
C LYS A 135 14.71 -17.01 -3.27
N ARG A 136 14.02 -15.99 -2.75
CA ARG A 136 12.56 -15.88 -2.80
C ARG A 136 12.06 -15.50 -4.19
N TRP A 137 12.94 -14.94 -5.03
CA TRP A 137 12.59 -14.40 -6.34
C TRP A 137 13.46 -15.03 -7.44
N ILE A 138 12.87 -15.32 -8.59
CA ILE A 138 13.54 -15.96 -9.74
C ILE A 138 13.82 -15.01 -10.90
N GLY A 139 13.48 -13.73 -10.75
CA GLY A 139 13.63 -12.76 -11.83
C GLY A 139 13.33 -11.32 -11.40
N LYS A 140 13.34 -10.42 -12.38
CA LYS A 140 13.01 -9.01 -12.17
C LYS A 140 11.49 -8.83 -12.20
N ALA A 141 10.94 -8.30 -11.12
CA ALA A 141 9.52 -7.99 -11.00
C ALA A 141 9.14 -6.77 -11.88
N LYS A 142 7.89 -6.78 -12.38
CA LYS A 142 7.32 -5.62 -13.07
C LYS A 142 6.96 -4.53 -12.07
N VAL A 143 7.04 -3.28 -12.53
CA VAL A 143 6.59 -2.12 -11.75
C VAL A 143 5.41 -1.46 -12.45
N GLU A 144 4.37 -1.17 -11.69
CA GLU A 144 3.22 -0.38 -12.11
C GLU A 144 3.14 0.89 -11.27
N THR A 145 2.85 2.01 -11.91
CA THR A 145 2.57 3.26 -11.21
C THR A 145 1.39 3.98 -11.84
N PHE A 146 0.54 4.56 -10.99
CA PHE A 146 -0.64 5.29 -11.40
C PHE A 146 -1.00 6.33 -10.35
N VAL A 147 -1.92 7.20 -10.71
CA VAL A 147 -2.35 8.29 -9.83
C VAL A 147 -3.71 7.98 -9.29
N VAL A 148 -3.86 8.24 -8.00
CA VAL A 148 -5.14 8.16 -7.31
C VAL A 148 -5.63 9.58 -7.11
N GLY A 149 -6.83 9.86 -7.60
CA GLY A 149 -7.37 11.21 -7.70
C GLY A 149 -8.75 11.21 -8.34
N GLN A 150 -9.42 12.37 -8.31
CA GLN A 150 -10.79 12.49 -8.80
C GLN A 150 -10.89 12.80 -10.30
N ASN A 151 -9.77 13.10 -10.99
CA ASN A 151 -9.79 13.41 -12.42
C ASN A 151 -9.81 12.15 -13.29
N VAL A 152 -10.94 11.44 -13.27
CA VAL A 152 -11.13 10.16 -13.97
C VAL A 152 -11.00 10.28 -15.48
N GLU A 153 -11.39 11.42 -16.08
CA GLU A 153 -11.23 11.69 -17.51
C GLU A 153 -9.75 11.76 -17.92
N LYS A 154 -8.86 12.09 -16.98
CA LYS A 154 -7.40 12.06 -17.16
C LYS A 154 -6.75 10.77 -16.65
N GLY A 155 -7.53 9.71 -16.41
CA GLY A 155 -7.04 8.39 -16.01
C GLY A 155 -6.67 8.24 -14.53
N GLU A 156 -7.05 9.19 -13.66
CA GLU A 156 -6.87 9.02 -12.21
C GLU A 156 -7.83 7.97 -11.65
N ARG A 157 -7.35 7.16 -10.70
CA ARG A 157 -8.11 6.05 -10.11
C ARG A 157 -8.77 6.48 -8.80
N LEU A 158 -10.09 6.29 -8.71
CA LEU A 158 -10.85 6.42 -7.46
C LEU A 158 -10.78 5.15 -6.60
N GLN A 159 -10.65 3.99 -7.22
CA GLN A 159 -10.59 2.69 -6.55
C GLN A 159 -9.55 1.81 -7.24
N TRP A 160 -8.79 1.06 -6.44
CA TRP A 160 -7.84 0.06 -6.96
C TRP A 160 -7.65 -1.08 -5.97
N ILE A 161 -7.24 -2.23 -6.51
CA ILE A 161 -6.99 -3.44 -5.74
C ILE A 161 -5.50 -3.78 -5.85
N VAL A 162 -4.90 -4.15 -4.72
CA VAL A 162 -3.58 -4.78 -4.68
C VAL A 162 -3.77 -6.19 -4.14
N ASP A 163 -3.51 -7.19 -4.97
CA ASP A 163 -3.55 -8.59 -4.53
C ASP A 163 -2.41 -8.90 -3.57
N GLY A 164 -2.56 -10.01 -2.83
CA GLY A 164 -1.53 -10.49 -1.93
C GLY A 164 -0.22 -10.83 -2.65
N GLY A 165 0.92 -10.65 -1.97
CA GLY A 165 2.25 -10.97 -2.53
C GLY A 165 2.93 -9.81 -3.26
N LYS A 166 2.18 -8.77 -3.65
CA LYS A 166 2.71 -7.55 -4.26
C LYS A 166 3.28 -6.61 -3.20
N TYR A 167 4.40 -5.95 -3.51
CA TYR A 167 4.83 -4.79 -2.72
C TYR A 167 4.09 -3.55 -3.20
N LYS A 168 3.65 -2.71 -2.27
CA LYS A 168 2.97 -1.46 -2.55
C LYS A 168 3.55 -0.32 -1.72
N CYS A 169 3.65 0.85 -2.32
CA CYS A 169 3.94 2.09 -1.62
C CYS A 169 3.06 3.22 -2.17
N SER A 170 2.95 4.28 -1.38
CA SER A 170 2.19 5.46 -1.76
C SER A 170 2.92 6.71 -1.32
N GLY A 171 2.77 7.78 -2.10
CA GLY A 171 3.29 9.08 -1.76
C GLY A 171 2.47 10.18 -2.41
N PRO A 172 2.72 11.45 -2.09
CA PRO A 172 2.11 12.54 -2.81
C PRO A 172 2.43 12.44 -4.30
N ARG A 173 1.44 12.78 -5.14
CA ARG A 173 1.73 13.13 -6.53
C ARG A 173 2.23 14.58 -6.54
N ILE A 174 3.26 14.79 -7.35
CA ILE A 174 3.73 16.08 -7.84
C ILE A 174 2.62 16.76 -8.65
#